data_AF-A0A838DRD6-F1
#
_entry.id   AF-A0A838DRD6-F1
#
_cell.length_a   1.000
_cell.length_b   1.000
_cell.length_c   1.000
_cell.angle_alpha   90.00
_cell.angle_beta   90.00
_cell.angle_gamma   90.00
#
_symmetry.space_group_name_H-M   'P 1'
#
loop_
_entity.id
_entity.type
_entity.pdbx_description
1 polymer ?
#
loop_
_entity_poly.entity_id
_entity_poly.type
_entity_poly.pdbx_seq_one_letter_code
_entity_poly.pdbx_strand_id
1 'polypeptide(L)'
;MMSRKKRRSWLPLLGTILLGSLASISLMIWKRFSKKTPPATIIKHQVNTRPDDTLKYWTAEKMRNAPAADLPHVNALDEGKERPRHS
;
A
#
# COMPACT_ATOMS: atom_id res chain seq x y z
N MET A 1 -46.03 44.06 -9.34
CA MET A 1 -45.84 42.61 -9.09
C MET A 1 -44.41 42.17 -9.43
N MET A 2 -43.43 42.36 -8.55
CA MET A 2 -42.02 41.98 -8.80
C MET A 2 -41.37 41.39 -7.54
N SER A 3 -41.95 40.31 -6.99
CA SER A 3 -41.37 39.66 -5.78
C SER A 3 -41.50 38.13 -5.77
N ARG A 4 -41.54 37.47 -6.94
CA ARG A 4 -41.50 35.99 -7.03
C ARG A 4 -40.18 35.43 -7.56
N LYS A 5 -39.39 36.21 -8.33
CA LYS A 5 -38.14 35.72 -8.94
C LYS A 5 -36.97 35.60 -7.93
N LYS A 6 -36.91 36.45 -6.90
CA LYS A 6 -35.83 36.41 -5.89
C LYS A 6 -35.83 35.13 -5.03
N ARG A 7 -36.99 34.62 -4.62
CA ARG A 7 -37.07 33.41 -3.76
C ARG A 7 -36.66 32.13 -4.47
N ARG A 8 -36.83 32.05 -5.80
CA ARG A 8 -36.54 30.83 -6.58
C ARG A 8 -35.04 30.61 -6.83
N SER A 9 -34.25 31.68 -6.87
CA SER A 9 -32.79 31.59 -7.09
C SER A 9 -31.99 31.24 -5.84
N TRP A 10 -32.54 31.44 -4.63
CA TRP A 10 -31.81 31.17 -3.37
C TRP A 10 -31.86 29.71 -2.95
N LEU A 11 -32.94 29.00 -3.30
CA LEU A 11 -33.12 27.58 -3.01
C LEU A 11 -31.97 26.67 -3.51
N PRO A 12 -31.51 26.78 -4.78
CA PRO A 12 -30.38 25.97 -5.24
C PRO A 12 -29.05 26.38 -4.60
N LEU A 13 -28.87 27.68 -4.30
CA LEU A 13 -27.64 28.21 -3.70
C LEU A 13 -27.42 27.69 -2.27
N LEU A 14 -28.47 27.65 -1.45
CA LEU A 14 -28.36 27.06 -0.11
C LEU A 14 -28.07 25.56 -0.17
N GLY A 15 -28.66 24.86 -1.15
CA GLY A 15 -28.40 23.43 -1.36
C GLY A 15 -26.95 23.14 -1.67
N THR A 16 -26.33 23.89 -2.59
CA THR A 16 -24.92 23.69 -2.96
C THR A 16 -23.97 23.99 -1.80
N ILE A 17 -24.26 25.02 -1.00
CA ILE A 17 -23.43 25.39 0.16
C ILE A 17 -23.51 24.30 1.23
N LEU A 18 -24.71 23.77 1.49
CA LEU A 18 -24.92 22.72 2.48
C LEU A 18 -24.22 21.42 2.05
N LEU A 19 -24.36 21.02 0.79
CA LEU A 19 -23.73 19.80 0.25
C LEU A 19 -22.19 19.91 0.28
N GLY A 20 -21.65 21.05 -0.13
CA GLY A 20 -20.20 21.29 -0.10
C GLY A 20 -19.63 21.31 1.31
N SER A 21 -20.37 21.88 2.27
CA SER A 21 -19.98 21.88 3.69
C SER A 21 -19.96 20.45 4.24
N LEU A 22 -20.98 19.65 3.94
CA LEU A 22 -21.07 18.27 4.41
C LEU A 22 -19.95 17.40 3.83
N ALA A 23 -19.68 17.50 2.53
CA ALA A 23 -18.59 16.77 1.88
C ALA A 23 -17.21 17.13 2.46
N SER A 24 -16.99 18.43 2.73
CA SER A 24 -15.72 18.91 3.31
C SER A 24 -15.50 18.35 4.72
N ILE A 25 -16.54 18.36 5.56
CA ILE A 25 -16.49 17.79 6.91
C ILE A 25 -16.24 16.28 6.85
N SER A 26 -16.95 15.55 5.99
CA SER A 26 -16.77 14.11 5.80
C SER A 26 -15.36 13.74 5.36
N LEU A 27 -14.77 14.48 4.41
CA LEU A 27 -13.39 14.27 3.98
C LEU A 27 -12.38 14.56 5.08
N MET A 28 -12.62 15.61 5.88
CA MET A 28 -11.73 16.01 6.98
C MET A 28 -11.75 14.97 8.11
N ILE A 29 -12.93 14.46 8.44
CA ILE A 29 -13.14 13.34 9.37
C ILE A 29 -12.43 12.10 8.83
N TRP A 30 -12.72 11.71 7.58
CA TRP A 30 -12.10 10.55 6.94
C TRP A 30 -10.58 10.64 6.96
N LYS A 31 -10.00 11.80 6.65
CA LYS A 31 -8.54 12.01 6.69
C LYS A 31 -7.97 11.91 8.10
N ARG A 32 -8.72 12.32 9.13
CA ARG A 32 -8.31 12.15 10.54
C ARG A 32 -8.37 10.69 10.99
N PHE A 33 -9.32 9.91 10.48
CA PHE A 33 -9.49 8.48 10.80
C PHE A 33 -8.67 7.56 9.90
N SER A 34 -8.27 8.02 8.71
CA SER A 34 -7.32 7.34 7.84
C SER A 34 -5.97 7.34 8.56
N LYS A 35 -5.67 6.16 9.10
CA LYS A 35 -4.66 5.90 10.12
C LYS A 35 -3.31 6.51 9.73
N LYS A 36 -2.61 7.02 10.74
CA LYS A 36 -1.17 7.28 10.66
C LYS A 36 -0.50 6.02 10.15
N THR A 37 0.29 6.12 9.07
CA THR A 37 1.18 5.06 8.63
C THR A 37 1.92 4.55 9.87
N PRO A 38 1.81 3.26 10.23
CA PRO A 38 2.51 2.75 11.39
C PRO A 38 4.00 3.11 11.22
N PRO A 39 4.67 3.61 12.26
CA PRO A 39 6.10 3.86 12.18
C PRO A 39 6.74 2.56 11.70
N ALA A 40 7.59 2.64 10.67
CA ALA A 40 8.23 1.48 10.08
C ALA A 40 8.83 0.64 11.22
N THR A 41 8.18 -0.48 11.56
CA THR A 41 8.65 -1.36 12.60
C THR A 41 9.93 -1.98 12.06
N ILE A 42 11.08 -1.46 12.47
CA ILE A 42 12.37 -2.06 12.15
C ILE A 42 12.42 -3.38 12.91
N ILE A 43 12.01 -4.46 12.25
CA ILE A 43 12.13 -5.81 12.79
C ILE A 43 13.63 -6.14 12.79
N LYS A 44 14.27 -5.98 13.95
CA LYS A 44 15.66 -6.41 14.14
C LYS A 44 15.66 -7.92 14.36
N HIS A 45 16.09 -8.67 13.35
CA HIS A 45 16.36 -10.10 13.50
C HIS A 45 17.72 -10.27 14.17
N GLN A 46 17.72 -10.79 15.39
CA GLN A 46 18.96 -11.12 16.08
C GLN A 46 19.49 -12.45 15.54
N VAL A 47 20.58 -12.40 14.78
CA VAL A 47 21.27 -13.61 14.30
C VAL A 47 22.16 -14.10 15.44
N ASN A 48 21.74 -15.18 16.11
CA ASN A 48 22.45 -15.76 17.26
C ASN A 48 23.52 -16.79 16.84
N THR A 49 23.64 -17.08 15.55
CA THR A 49 24.61 -18.03 15.01
C THR A 49 25.97 -17.37 14.85
N ARG A 50 27.02 -18.02 15.40
CA ARG A 50 28.40 -17.56 15.22
C ARG A 50 28.89 -17.86 13.80
N PRO A 51 29.75 -17.01 13.21
CA PRO A 51 30.29 -17.22 11.87
C PRO A 51 30.99 -18.57 11.68
N ASP A 52 31.63 -19.07 12.73
CA ASP A 52 32.34 -20.35 12.72
C ASP A 52 31.39 -21.55 12.60
N ASP A 53 30.15 -21.41 13.09
CA ASP A 53 29.14 -22.45 12.97
C ASP A 53 28.59 -22.49 11.54
N THR A 54 28.47 -21.35 10.84
CA THR A 54 28.09 -21.32 9.43
C THR A 54 29.08 -22.03 8.51
N LEU A 55 30.38 -21.95 8.80
CA LEU A 55 31.43 -22.63 8.01
C LEU A 55 31.28 -24.16 8.03
N LYS A 56 30.79 -24.74 9.13
CA LYS A 56 30.54 -26.18 9.24
C LYS A 56 29.37 -26.66 8.36
N TYR A 57 28.43 -25.77 8.05
CA TYR A 57 27.25 -26.08 7.23
C TYR A 57 27.45 -25.74 5.76
N TRP A 58 28.42 -24.91 5.42
CA TRP A 58 28.78 -24.53 4.04
C TRP A 58 29.81 -25.47 3.41
N THR A 59 29.55 -26.78 3.45
CA THR A 59 30.33 -27.75 2.68
C THR A 59 29.68 -27.98 1.31
N ALA A 60 30.49 -28.35 0.30
CA ALA A 60 30.01 -28.62 -1.05
C ALA A 60 28.90 -29.70 -1.07
N GLU A 61 29.02 -30.72 -0.23
CA GLU A 61 28.02 -31.78 -0.07
C GLU A 61 26.71 -31.25 0.52
N LYS A 62 26.77 -30.36 1.51
CA LYS A 62 25.58 -29.76 2.12
C LYS A 62 24.89 -28.78 1.18
N MET A 63 25.65 -28.02 0.40
CA MET A 63 25.09 -27.13 -0.63
C MET A 63 24.39 -27.91 -1.75
N ARG A 64 24.97 -29.04 -2.19
CA ARG A 64 24.38 -29.87 -3.24
C ARG A 64 23.05 -30.52 -2.83
N ASN A 65 22.87 -30.77 -1.54
CA ASN A 65 21.67 -31.38 -0.97
C ASN A 65 20.74 -30.35 -0.29
N ALA A 66 21.03 -29.05 -0.41
CA ALA A 66 20.23 -28.02 0.24
C ALA A 66 18.84 -27.92 -0.42
N PRO A 67 17.74 -27.85 0.37
CA PRO A 67 16.43 -27.59 -0.17
C PRO A 67 16.37 -26.19 -0.79
N ALA A 68 15.48 -25.99 -1.76
CA ALA A 68 15.23 -24.68 -2.32
C ALA A 68 14.81 -23.71 -1.20
N ALA A 69 15.42 -22.52 -1.18
CA ALA A 69 15.02 -21.48 -0.25
C ALA A 69 13.59 -21.04 -0.55
N ASP A 70 12.80 -20.85 0.49
CA ASP A 70 11.47 -20.25 0.38
C ASP A 70 11.66 -18.76 0.05
N LEU A 71 11.64 -18.46 -1.24
CA LEU A 71 11.73 -17.08 -1.71
C LEU A 71 10.40 -16.40 -1.40
N PRO A 72 10.40 -15.14 -0.91
CA PRO A 72 9.16 -14.41 -0.76
C PRO A 72 8.44 -14.42 -2.10
N HIS A 73 7.15 -14.77 -2.07
CA HIS A 73 6.28 -14.71 -3.24
C HIS A 73 6.07 -13.24 -3.61
N VAL A 74 7.09 -12.65 -4.22
CA VAL A 74 6.95 -11.39 -4.90
C VAL A 74 6.06 -11.72 -6.08
N ASN A 75 4.82 -11.21 -6.04
CA ASN A 75 4.09 -10.92 -7.26
C ASN A 75 4.90 -9.87 -8.02
N ALA A 76 6.06 -10.27 -8.56
CA ALA A 76 6.66 -9.57 -9.66
C ALA A 76 5.55 -9.57 -10.70
N LEU A 77 5.04 -8.36 -10.96
CA LEU A 77 4.01 -8.12 -11.93
C LEU A 77 4.22 -9.03 -13.13
N ASP A 78 3.10 -9.48 -13.65
CA ASP A 78 2.90 -10.13 -14.95
C ASP A 78 3.45 -9.22 -16.08
N GLU A 79 4.75 -8.97 -16.06
CA GLU A 79 5.49 -8.16 -17.00
C GLU A 79 5.85 -9.10 -18.12
N GLY A 80 5.08 -8.98 -19.20
CA GLY A 80 5.22 -9.72 -20.44
C GLY A 80 6.61 -9.62 -21.03
N LYS A 81 7.56 -10.41 -20.50
CA LYS A 81 8.81 -10.71 -21.17
C LYS A 81 8.54 -11.83 -22.16
N GLU A 82 8.18 -11.43 -23.37
CA GLU A 82 8.31 -12.28 -24.54
C GLU A 82 9.71 -12.90 -24.54
N ARG A 83 9.76 -14.23 -24.52
CA ARG A 83 11.01 -14.96 -24.72
C ARG A 83 11.44 -14.77 -26.18
N PRO A 84 12.70 -14.42 -26.47
CA PRO A 84 13.15 -14.37 -27.86
C PRO A 84 13.02 -15.77 -28.48
N ARG A 85 12.23 -15.87 -29.56
CA ARG A 85 12.21 -17.05 -30.42
C ARG A 85 13.56 -17.15 -31.12
N HIS A 86 14.33 -18.18 -30.79
CA HIS A 86 15.40 -18.62 -31.66
C HIS A 86 14.79 -19.41 -32.83
N SER A 87 15.01 -18.90 -34.04
CA SER A 87 14.91 -19.61 -35.31
C SER A 87 16.29 -19.69 -35.94
#